data_AF-A0A0G4PZQ1-F1
#
_entry.id   AF-A0A0G4PZQ1-F1
#
_cell.length_a   1.000
_cell.length_b   1.000
_cell.length_c   1.000
_cell.angle_alpha   90.00
_cell.angle_beta   90.00
_cell.angle_gamma   90.00
#
_symmetry.space_group_name_H-M   'P 1'
#
loop_
_entity.id
_entity.type
_entity.pdbx_description
1 polymer ?
#
loop_
_entity_poly.entity_id
_entity_poly.type
_entity_poly.pdbx_seq_one_letter_code
_entity_poly.pdbx_strand_id
1 'polypeptide(L)'
;MKLLLTPYIQPDLGVVLLKPEAELLEQLKQHSRVIISDVPKSLDKWPSGALTGNEQPLLNNKSIVDFLNNEKVIQSMGGLASMNMWIGRNTHCCQINDEHDSYHHHELTTTWHKDGVIRTCWYHDNHIRNSSAGWVAELAYKNRITWMIDTIRSRLRLNDSHSLTIPDFFAFAVMHKLVNELPDAILRRILNWSDKPKDRRVHGGFPEADIVPNEVTALSAMNARLDAIKPVINVTVDPEPPASFLLKPKMRRWENTQWLQWVKTQPCCVCGQQSDDPHHIIGHGMGGMGTKAHDLFTIPLCRQHHDELHRDPKLWEATYGNQIELLFSFLNRSLGMGALV
;
A
#
# COMPACT_ATOMS: atom_id res chain seq x y z
N MET A 1 10.07 -13.00 -22.37
CA MET A 1 9.32 -14.20 -22.79
C MET A 1 9.72 -15.37 -21.90
N LYS A 2 8.78 -16.14 -21.36
CA LYS A 2 9.06 -17.42 -20.69
C LYS A 2 8.63 -18.55 -21.62
N LEU A 3 9.49 -19.53 -21.82
CA LEU A 3 9.18 -20.71 -22.62
C LEU A 3 9.21 -21.94 -21.72
N LEU A 4 8.23 -22.81 -21.87
CA LEU A 4 8.28 -24.16 -21.33
C LEU A 4 8.71 -25.06 -22.48
N LEU A 5 9.89 -25.65 -22.41
CA LEU A 5 10.42 -26.51 -23.48
C LEU A 5 10.85 -27.84 -22.89
N THR A 6 10.44 -28.93 -23.53
CA THR A 6 10.92 -30.27 -23.20
C THR A 6 12.37 -30.39 -23.68
N PRO A 7 13.33 -30.69 -22.78
CA PRO A 7 14.72 -30.85 -23.16
C PRO A 7 14.97 -32.19 -23.84
N TYR A 8 15.72 -32.18 -24.93
CA TYR A 8 16.26 -33.37 -25.56
C TYR A 8 17.72 -33.51 -25.15
N ILE A 9 18.02 -34.51 -24.33
CA ILE A 9 19.34 -34.74 -23.77
C ILE A 9 20.09 -35.72 -24.68
N GLN A 10 21.28 -35.32 -25.15
CA GLN A 10 22.22 -36.17 -25.87
C GLN A 10 23.40 -36.48 -24.93
N PRO A 11 23.32 -37.56 -24.13
CA PRO A 11 24.25 -37.82 -23.03
C PRO A 11 25.69 -38.02 -23.51
N ASP A 12 25.88 -38.69 -24.65
CA ASP A 12 27.22 -38.99 -25.19
C ASP A 12 28.00 -37.76 -25.64
N LEU A 13 27.29 -36.68 -25.98
CA LEU A 13 27.87 -35.41 -26.41
C LEU A 13 27.87 -34.35 -25.29
N GLY A 14 27.20 -34.62 -24.17
CA GLY A 14 26.99 -33.63 -23.10
C GLY A 14 26.17 -32.40 -23.55
N VAL A 15 25.29 -32.56 -24.54
CA VAL A 15 24.50 -31.46 -25.12
C VAL A 15 23.02 -31.60 -24.75
N VAL A 16 22.38 -30.47 -24.44
CA VAL A 16 20.93 -30.34 -24.28
C VAL A 16 20.38 -29.51 -25.44
N LEU A 17 19.44 -30.08 -26.19
CA LEU A 17 18.77 -29.44 -27.31
C LEU A 17 17.37 -29.00 -26.86
N LEU A 18 17.08 -27.71 -27.01
CA LEU A 18 15.77 -27.12 -26.77
C LEU A 18 15.15 -26.79 -28.12
N LYS A 19 13.99 -27.39 -28.44
CA LYS A 19 13.30 -27.21 -29.73
C LYS A 19 12.07 -26.32 -29.57
N PRO A 20 12.19 -25.00 -29.78
CA PRO A 20 11.03 -24.11 -29.87
C PRO A 20 10.30 -24.30 -31.22
N GLU A 21 9.05 -23.83 -31.30
CA GLU A 21 8.31 -23.72 -32.57
C GLU A 21 8.93 -22.67 -33.49
N ALA A 22 8.64 -22.73 -34.79
CA ALA A 22 9.30 -21.90 -35.81
C ALA A 22 9.20 -20.39 -35.53
N GLU A 23 8.03 -19.91 -35.10
CA GLU A 23 7.83 -18.48 -34.75
C GLU A 23 8.62 -18.06 -33.50
N LEU A 24 8.73 -18.95 -32.52
CA LEU A 24 9.45 -18.71 -31.26
C LEU A 24 10.97 -18.80 -31.45
N LEU A 25 11.42 -19.61 -32.40
CA LEU A 25 12.83 -19.72 -32.78
C LEU A 25 13.37 -18.40 -33.32
N GLU A 26 12.60 -17.69 -34.16
CA GLU A 26 13.00 -16.38 -34.67
C GLU A 26 13.13 -15.33 -33.55
N GLN A 27 12.28 -15.38 -32.53
CA GLN A 27 12.38 -14.51 -31.37
C GLN A 27 13.61 -14.85 -30.50
N LEU A 28 13.93 -16.14 -30.33
CA LEU A 28 15.11 -16.58 -29.59
C LEU A 28 16.42 -16.18 -30.26
N LYS A 29 16.49 -16.14 -31.60
CA LYS A 29 17.69 -15.69 -32.34
C LYS A 29 18.12 -14.26 -32.00
N GLN A 30 17.20 -13.42 -31.53
CA GLN A 30 17.50 -12.05 -31.12
C GLN A 30 18.23 -11.98 -29.77
N HIS A 31 18.22 -13.07 -28.99
CA HIS A 31 18.84 -13.15 -27.68
C HIS A 31 20.11 -14.01 -27.73
N SER A 32 21.24 -13.48 -27.24
CA SER A 32 22.54 -14.17 -27.24
C SER A 32 22.73 -15.15 -26.07
N ARG A 33 21.90 -15.06 -25.02
CA ARG A 33 21.97 -15.88 -23.80
C ARG A 33 20.56 -16.16 -23.27
N VAL A 34 20.37 -17.34 -22.68
CA VAL A 34 19.11 -17.76 -22.05
C VAL A 34 19.36 -18.25 -20.62
N ILE A 35 18.37 -18.07 -19.73
CA ILE A 35 18.38 -18.62 -18.37
C ILE A 35 17.51 -19.87 -18.36
N ILE A 36 18.05 -20.96 -17.80
CA ILE A 36 17.34 -22.23 -17.62
C ILE A 36 17.05 -22.40 -16.13
N SER A 37 15.81 -22.74 -15.80
CA SER A 37 15.37 -22.99 -14.43
C SER A 37 14.50 -24.24 -14.37
N ASP A 38 14.41 -24.86 -13.21
CA ASP A 38 13.47 -25.95 -12.98
C ASP A 38 12.02 -25.49 -13.19
N VAL A 39 11.21 -26.40 -13.72
CA VAL A 39 9.79 -26.16 -13.95
C VAL A 39 9.04 -26.33 -12.63
N PRO A 40 8.19 -25.36 -12.22
CA PRO A 40 7.31 -25.53 -11.07
C PRO A 40 6.35 -26.70 -11.30
N LYS A 41 6.09 -27.51 -10.25
CA LYS A 41 5.18 -28.68 -10.32
C LYS A 41 3.80 -28.41 -10.93
N SER A 42 3.31 -27.17 -10.85
CA SER A 42 2.04 -26.77 -11.47
C SER A 42 2.05 -26.80 -13.00
N LEU A 43 3.23 -26.74 -13.62
CA LEU A 43 3.42 -26.68 -15.07
C LEU A 43 3.90 -28.02 -15.67
N ASP A 44 4.08 -29.07 -14.87
CA ASP A 44 4.59 -30.37 -15.35
C ASP A 44 3.72 -31.02 -16.44
N LYS A 45 2.41 -30.73 -16.43
CA LYS A 45 1.44 -31.29 -17.39
C LYS A 45 1.21 -30.40 -18.61
N TRP A 46 1.86 -29.25 -18.67
CA TRP A 46 1.65 -28.29 -19.75
C TRP A 46 2.46 -28.66 -20.98
N PRO A 47 1.90 -28.46 -22.20
CA PRO A 47 2.65 -28.72 -23.43
C PRO A 47 3.84 -27.77 -23.57
N SER A 48 4.84 -28.18 -24.35
CA SER A 48 5.94 -27.29 -24.74
C SER A 48 5.40 -26.12 -25.55
N GLY A 49 5.86 -24.90 -25.26
CA GLY A 49 5.45 -23.70 -25.95
C GLY A 49 5.77 -22.42 -25.18
N ALA A 50 5.30 -21.30 -25.73
CA ALA A 50 5.37 -20.03 -25.04
C ALA A 50 4.42 -20.01 -23.84
N LEU A 51 4.97 -19.74 -22.66
CA LEU A 51 4.14 -19.35 -21.53
C LEU A 51 3.73 -17.90 -21.77
N THR A 52 2.49 -17.71 -22.22
CA THR A 52 1.95 -16.39 -22.57
C THR A 52 1.80 -15.46 -21.35
N GLY A 53 2.08 -15.94 -20.13
CA GLY A 53 2.05 -15.11 -18.91
C GLY A 53 0.66 -14.56 -18.54
N ASN A 54 -0.35 -14.89 -19.35
CA ASN A 54 -1.72 -14.37 -19.24
C ASN A 54 -2.59 -15.21 -18.32
N GLU A 55 -2.21 -16.45 -18.05
CA GLU A 55 -2.88 -17.25 -17.03
C GLU A 55 -2.30 -16.89 -15.68
N GLN A 56 -3.06 -16.09 -14.94
CA GLN A 56 -2.79 -15.78 -13.55
C GLN A 56 -3.36 -16.93 -12.70
N PRO A 57 -2.55 -17.91 -12.23
CA PRO A 57 -3.06 -19.16 -11.68
C PRO A 57 -3.88 -18.97 -10.40
N LEU A 58 -3.64 -17.86 -9.70
CA LEU A 58 -4.40 -17.47 -8.51
C LEU A 58 -5.85 -17.09 -8.80
N LEU A 59 -6.21 -16.76 -10.05
CA LEU A 59 -7.60 -16.52 -10.43
C LEU A 59 -8.44 -17.80 -10.43
N ASN A 60 -7.82 -18.98 -10.44
CA ASN A 60 -8.55 -20.24 -10.27
C ASN A 60 -9.12 -20.39 -8.85
N ASN A 61 -8.65 -19.57 -7.90
CA ASN A 61 -9.18 -19.54 -6.55
C ASN A 61 -10.35 -18.56 -6.45
N LYS A 62 -11.55 -19.09 -6.20
CA LYS A 62 -12.79 -18.31 -6.06
C LYS A 62 -12.66 -17.18 -5.03
N SER A 63 -12.01 -17.42 -3.88
CA SER A 63 -11.87 -16.41 -2.84
C SER A 63 -11.03 -15.20 -3.28
N ILE A 64 -10.03 -15.41 -4.14
CA ILE A 64 -9.23 -14.32 -4.71
C ILE A 64 -10.05 -13.52 -5.72
N VAL A 65 -10.86 -14.19 -6.54
CA VAL A 65 -11.78 -13.54 -7.47
C VAL A 65 -12.83 -12.72 -6.71
N ASP A 66 -13.39 -13.25 -5.62
CA ASP A 66 -14.35 -12.56 -4.77
C ASP A 66 -13.73 -11.30 -4.13
N PHE A 67 -12.49 -11.40 -3.64
CA PHE A 67 -11.72 -10.25 -3.15
C PHE A 67 -11.53 -9.19 -4.23
N LEU A 68 -11.14 -9.58 -5.44
CA LEU A 68 -10.94 -8.65 -6.55
C LEU A 68 -12.25 -7.96 -6.97
N ASN A 69 -13.37 -8.68 -6.89
CA ASN A 69 -14.68 -8.13 -7.22
C ASN A 69 -15.26 -7.22 -6.12
N ASN A 70 -14.60 -7.10 -4.97
CA ASN A 70 -15.04 -6.22 -3.90
C ASN A 70 -14.97 -4.75 -4.34
N GLU A 71 -16.04 -4.01 -4.11
CA GLU A 71 -16.16 -2.61 -4.53
C GLU A 71 -15.03 -1.73 -3.97
N LYS A 72 -14.62 -1.93 -2.71
CA LYS A 72 -13.53 -1.16 -2.09
C LYS A 72 -12.19 -1.40 -2.81
N VAL A 73 -11.96 -2.62 -3.28
CA VAL A 73 -10.74 -2.99 -4.00
C VAL A 73 -10.73 -2.32 -5.37
N ILE A 74 -11.86 -2.32 -6.08
CA ILE A 74 -12.03 -1.65 -7.37
C ILE A 74 -11.83 -0.12 -7.21
N GLN A 75 -12.41 0.48 -6.16
CA GLN A 75 -12.26 1.92 -5.90
C GLN A 75 -10.81 2.29 -5.57
N SER A 76 -10.11 1.47 -4.78
CA SER A 76 -8.67 1.64 -4.49
C SER A 76 -7.80 1.66 -5.76
N MET A 77 -8.21 0.90 -6.80
CA MET A 77 -7.53 0.86 -8.09
C MET A 77 -7.86 2.06 -9.01
N GLY A 78 -8.74 2.97 -8.60
CA GLY A 78 -9.18 4.14 -9.38
C GLY A 78 -10.55 3.97 -10.03
N GLY A 79 -11.28 2.90 -9.70
CA GLY A 79 -12.65 2.67 -10.15
C GLY A 79 -12.79 2.40 -11.66
N LEU A 80 -14.04 2.41 -12.12
CA LEU A 80 -14.36 2.11 -13.52
C LEU A 80 -13.81 3.15 -14.51
N ALA A 81 -13.62 4.40 -14.07
CA ALA A 81 -13.01 5.44 -14.90
C ALA A 81 -11.55 5.11 -15.26
N SER A 82 -10.78 4.60 -14.29
CA SER A 82 -9.41 4.15 -14.52
C SER A 82 -9.37 2.95 -15.47
N MET A 83 -10.30 2.00 -15.31
CA MET A 83 -10.45 0.87 -16.22
C MET A 83 -10.75 1.33 -17.65
N ASN A 84 -11.67 2.28 -17.83
CA ASN A 84 -12.02 2.83 -19.14
C ASN A 84 -10.80 3.47 -19.82
N MET A 85 -10.04 4.27 -19.07
CA MET A 85 -8.81 4.88 -19.57
C MET A 85 -7.76 3.83 -19.96
N TRP A 86 -7.60 2.78 -19.16
CA TRP A 86 -6.67 1.69 -19.44
C TRP A 86 -7.05 0.94 -20.72
N ILE A 87 -8.33 0.61 -20.90
CA ILE A 87 -8.81 -0.06 -22.13
C ILE A 87 -8.56 0.79 -23.37
N GLY A 88 -8.80 2.10 -23.29
CA GLY A 88 -8.52 3.01 -24.40
C GLY A 88 -7.03 3.08 -24.78
N ARG A 89 -6.14 2.85 -23.82
CA ARG A 89 -4.67 2.87 -24.02
C ARG A 89 -4.11 1.52 -24.47
N ASN A 90 -4.68 0.42 -24.00
CA ASN A 90 -4.11 -0.92 -24.19
C ASN A 90 -4.81 -1.71 -25.32
N THR A 91 -6.03 -1.31 -25.71
CA THR A 91 -6.80 -1.98 -26.75
C THR A 91 -7.05 -1.04 -27.92
N HIS A 92 -6.39 -1.32 -29.06
CA HIS A 92 -6.39 -0.47 -30.26
C HIS A 92 -7.31 -0.98 -31.38
N CYS A 93 -8.17 -1.96 -31.10
CA CYS A 93 -9.14 -2.49 -32.07
C CYS A 93 -10.49 -2.74 -31.40
N CYS A 94 -11.53 -2.90 -32.23
CA CYS A 94 -12.82 -3.40 -31.75
C CYS A 94 -12.64 -4.84 -31.25
N GLN A 95 -13.21 -5.15 -30.08
CA GLN A 95 -13.14 -6.51 -29.51
C GLN A 95 -14.32 -7.40 -29.93
N ILE A 96 -15.31 -6.84 -30.63
CA ILE A 96 -16.37 -7.66 -31.22
C ILE A 96 -15.80 -8.40 -32.42
N ASN A 97 -16.02 -9.70 -32.47
CA ASN A 97 -15.76 -10.53 -33.63
C ASN A 97 -17.07 -11.28 -33.94
N ASP A 98 -17.90 -10.70 -34.80
CA ASP A 98 -19.13 -11.33 -35.28
C ASP A 98 -18.82 -12.04 -36.60
N GLU A 99 -19.07 -13.35 -36.65
CA GLU A 99 -18.90 -14.14 -37.87
C GLU A 99 -19.85 -13.69 -39.01
N HIS A 100 -20.92 -12.97 -38.67
CA HIS A 100 -21.94 -12.50 -39.60
C HIS A 100 -21.82 -11.00 -39.93
N ASP A 101 -21.01 -10.24 -39.19
CA ASP A 101 -20.78 -8.81 -39.41
C ASP A 101 -19.29 -8.46 -39.34
N SER A 102 -18.67 -8.41 -40.51
CA SER A 102 -17.24 -8.05 -40.66
C SER A 102 -16.99 -6.54 -40.66
N TYR A 103 -18.03 -5.70 -40.54
CA TYR A 103 -17.88 -4.26 -40.66
C TYR A 103 -17.39 -3.62 -39.36
N HIS A 104 -16.24 -2.94 -39.44
CA HIS A 104 -15.71 -2.13 -38.34
C HIS A 104 -15.55 -0.67 -38.76
N HIS A 105 -16.25 0.23 -38.06
CA HIS A 105 -15.99 1.66 -38.17
C HIS A 105 -14.60 2.03 -37.63
N HIS A 106 -13.97 3.04 -38.20
CA HIS A 106 -12.61 3.48 -37.82
C HIS A 106 -12.57 4.17 -36.45
N GLU A 107 -13.66 4.80 -36.02
CA GLU A 107 -13.76 5.42 -34.70
C GLU A 107 -13.95 4.36 -33.61
N LEU A 108 -13.06 4.35 -32.62
CA LEU A 108 -13.11 3.44 -31.48
C LEU A 108 -13.70 4.13 -30.25
N THR A 109 -14.75 3.53 -29.70
CA THR A 109 -15.46 3.95 -28.49
C THR A 109 -15.31 2.90 -27.39
N THR A 110 -15.97 3.12 -26.25
CA THR A 110 -15.96 2.21 -25.10
C THR A 110 -17.38 1.97 -24.64
N THR A 111 -17.81 0.71 -24.66
CA THR A 111 -19.14 0.31 -24.20
C THR A 111 -19.09 -0.06 -22.72
N TRP A 112 -20.01 0.49 -21.94
CA TRP A 112 -20.10 0.27 -20.50
C TRP A 112 -21.05 -0.87 -20.19
N HIS A 113 -20.63 -1.80 -19.33
CA HIS A 113 -21.44 -2.90 -18.85
C HIS A 113 -21.35 -2.97 -17.31
N LYS A 114 -22.33 -3.58 -16.65
CA LYS A 114 -22.32 -3.76 -15.18
C LYS A 114 -21.08 -4.51 -14.68
N ASP A 115 -20.56 -5.43 -15.49
CA ASP A 115 -19.41 -6.27 -15.16
C ASP A 115 -18.07 -5.66 -15.61
N GLY A 116 -18.06 -4.50 -16.27
CA GLY A 116 -16.84 -3.83 -16.71
C GLY A 116 -17.01 -3.01 -17.97
N VAL A 117 -15.89 -2.71 -18.64
CA VAL A 117 -15.85 -1.90 -19.86
C VAL A 117 -15.23 -2.73 -20.99
N ILE A 118 -15.68 -2.51 -22.22
CA ILE A 118 -15.14 -3.14 -23.43
C ILE A 118 -14.80 -2.11 -24.50
N ARG A 119 -13.83 -2.42 -25.36
CA ARG A 119 -13.45 -1.58 -26.51
C ARG A 119 -14.24 -2.02 -27.73
N THR A 120 -14.96 -1.10 -28.32
CA THR A 120 -15.80 -1.33 -29.51
C THR A 120 -15.57 -0.22 -30.53
N CYS A 121 -15.92 -0.45 -31.80
CA CYS A 121 -16.02 0.65 -32.75
C CYS A 121 -17.38 1.34 -32.62
N TRP A 122 -17.49 2.57 -33.09
CA TRP A 122 -18.71 3.39 -32.99
C TRP A 122 -19.96 2.65 -33.49
N TYR A 123 -19.85 1.93 -34.61
CA TYR A 123 -20.94 1.14 -35.17
C TYR A 123 -21.41 0.03 -34.21
N HIS A 124 -20.45 -0.77 -33.73
CA HIS A 124 -20.71 -1.87 -32.84
C HIS A 124 -21.25 -1.41 -31.48
N ASP A 125 -20.70 -0.33 -30.91
CA ASP A 125 -21.18 0.27 -29.66
C ASP A 125 -22.68 0.58 -29.73
N ASN A 126 -23.16 1.19 -30.82
CA ASN A 126 -24.59 1.50 -30.98
C ASN A 126 -25.48 0.24 -31.02
N HIS A 127 -24.98 -0.88 -31.54
CA HIS A 127 -25.73 -2.13 -31.62
C HIS A 127 -25.78 -2.87 -30.28
N ILE A 128 -24.73 -2.74 -29.46
CA ILE A 128 -24.62 -3.50 -28.20
C ILE A 128 -24.79 -2.67 -26.93
N ARG A 129 -24.96 -1.34 -27.02
CA ARG A 129 -25.07 -0.43 -25.87
C ARG A 129 -26.10 -0.87 -24.82
N ASN A 130 -27.19 -1.50 -25.26
CA ASN A 130 -28.25 -2.02 -24.40
C ASN A 130 -28.38 -3.55 -24.47
N SER A 131 -27.38 -4.24 -25.00
CA SER A 131 -27.40 -5.69 -25.13
C SER A 131 -27.23 -6.36 -23.76
N SER A 132 -28.06 -7.36 -23.47
CA SER A 132 -27.94 -8.24 -22.31
C SER A 132 -27.21 -9.55 -22.63
N ALA A 133 -26.52 -9.62 -23.78
CA ALA A 133 -25.88 -10.83 -24.24
C ALA A 133 -24.75 -11.28 -23.30
N GLY A 134 -24.74 -12.57 -22.95
CA GLY A 134 -23.77 -13.14 -22.00
C GLY A 134 -22.31 -12.98 -22.42
N TRP A 135 -22.03 -12.99 -23.72
CA TRP A 135 -20.66 -12.81 -24.24
C TRP A 135 -20.10 -11.40 -23.98
N VAL A 136 -20.96 -10.37 -23.92
CA VAL A 136 -20.56 -8.99 -23.55
C VAL A 136 -20.10 -8.96 -22.10
N ALA A 137 -20.83 -9.63 -21.22
CA ALA A 137 -20.49 -9.75 -19.81
C ALA A 137 -19.17 -10.51 -19.61
N GLU A 138 -18.96 -11.60 -20.35
CA GLU A 138 -17.73 -12.40 -20.30
C GLU A 138 -16.52 -11.58 -20.76
N LEU A 139 -16.65 -10.84 -21.87
CA LEU A 139 -15.59 -9.99 -22.38
C LEU A 139 -15.26 -8.85 -21.41
N ALA A 140 -16.28 -8.20 -20.85
CA ALA A 140 -16.12 -7.16 -19.84
C ALA A 140 -15.39 -7.70 -18.58
N TYR A 141 -15.75 -8.91 -18.15
CA TYR A 141 -15.08 -9.60 -17.04
C TYR A 141 -13.60 -9.88 -17.34
N LYS A 142 -13.28 -10.41 -18.52
CA LYS A 142 -11.89 -10.66 -18.96
C LYS A 142 -11.05 -9.38 -18.97
N ASN A 143 -11.61 -8.30 -19.51
CA ASN A 143 -10.95 -6.99 -19.51
C ASN A 143 -10.73 -6.46 -18.09
N ARG A 144 -11.74 -6.60 -17.22
CA ARG A 144 -11.65 -6.18 -15.81
C ARG A 144 -10.50 -6.87 -15.11
N ILE A 145 -10.44 -8.19 -15.18
CA ILE A 145 -9.39 -8.98 -14.54
C ILE A 145 -8.00 -8.62 -15.08
N THR A 146 -7.87 -8.44 -16.39
CA THR A 146 -6.59 -8.07 -17.01
C THR A 146 -6.14 -6.68 -16.53
N TRP A 147 -7.05 -5.71 -16.51
CA TRP A 147 -6.81 -4.38 -15.96
C TRP A 147 -6.38 -4.43 -14.49
N MET A 148 -7.06 -5.24 -13.66
CA MET A 148 -6.74 -5.37 -12.24
C MET A 148 -5.34 -5.94 -12.03
N ILE A 149 -4.96 -6.99 -12.76
CA ILE A 149 -3.62 -7.59 -12.70
C ILE A 149 -2.56 -6.57 -13.09
N ASP A 150 -2.77 -5.88 -14.22
CA ASP A 150 -1.83 -4.87 -14.72
C ASP A 150 -1.70 -3.70 -13.73
N THR A 151 -2.81 -3.26 -13.15
CA THR A 151 -2.82 -2.23 -12.12
C THR A 151 -2.04 -2.65 -10.88
N ILE A 152 -2.25 -3.88 -10.38
CA ILE A 152 -1.48 -4.40 -9.23
C ILE A 152 0.01 -4.45 -9.55
N ARG A 153 0.40 -4.98 -10.72
CA ARG A 153 1.80 -5.01 -11.18
C ARG A 153 2.40 -3.62 -11.20
N SER A 154 1.71 -2.67 -11.83
CA SER A 154 2.15 -1.28 -11.94
C SER A 154 2.33 -0.61 -10.58
N ARG A 155 1.37 -0.78 -9.66
CA ARG A 155 1.41 -0.20 -8.30
C ARG A 155 2.54 -0.77 -7.46
N LEU A 156 2.83 -2.06 -7.61
CA LEU A 156 3.95 -2.74 -6.96
C LEU A 156 5.28 -2.59 -7.71
N ARG A 157 5.29 -1.91 -8.86
CA ARG A 157 6.47 -1.75 -9.75
C ARG A 157 7.09 -3.09 -10.15
N LEU A 158 6.24 -4.08 -10.40
CA LEU A 158 6.63 -5.40 -10.88
C LEU A 158 6.74 -5.37 -12.40
N ASN A 159 7.58 -6.24 -12.96
CA ASN A 159 7.74 -6.38 -14.40
C ASN A 159 6.46 -6.91 -15.06
N ASP A 160 6.19 -6.54 -16.31
CA ASP A 160 4.99 -6.94 -17.06
C ASP A 160 4.83 -8.47 -17.17
N SER A 161 5.95 -9.22 -17.18
CA SER A 161 5.97 -10.68 -17.23
C SER A 161 5.85 -11.38 -15.86
N HIS A 162 5.66 -10.63 -14.77
CA HIS A 162 5.57 -11.20 -13.42
C HIS A 162 4.18 -11.77 -13.16
N SER A 163 4.09 -13.06 -12.85
CA SER A 163 2.85 -13.68 -12.40
C SER A 163 2.63 -13.31 -10.94
N LEU A 164 1.50 -12.68 -10.62
CA LEU A 164 1.22 -12.23 -9.25
C LEU A 164 1.16 -13.44 -8.30
N THR A 165 1.72 -13.29 -7.12
CA THR A 165 1.78 -14.30 -6.07
C THR A 165 0.98 -13.83 -4.85
N ILE A 166 0.73 -14.72 -3.89
CA ILE A 166 0.01 -14.36 -2.66
C ILE A 166 0.69 -13.21 -1.89
N PRO A 167 2.03 -13.20 -1.74
CA PRO A 167 2.75 -12.04 -1.21
C PRO A 167 2.47 -10.73 -1.96
N ASP A 168 2.36 -10.76 -3.29
CA ASP A 168 2.06 -9.55 -4.08
C ASP A 168 0.66 -9.02 -3.77
N PHE A 169 -0.35 -9.90 -3.71
CA PHE A 169 -1.71 -9.53 -3.31
C PHE A 169 -1.75 -8.97 -1.88
N PHE A 170 -0.98 -9.55 -0.97
CA PHE A 170 -0.88 -9.06 0.40
C PHE A 170 -0.21 -7.69 0.48
N ALA A 171 0.93 -7.51 -0.21
CA ALA A 171 1.65 -6.24 -0.26
C ALA A 171 0.74 -5.14 -0.84
N PHE A 172 0.03 -5.43 -1.93
CA PHE A 172 -0.98 -4.55 -2.50
C PHE A 172 -2.06 -4.20 -1.46
N ALA A 173 -2.63 -5.20 -0.78
CA ALA A 173 -3.66 -4.97 0.21
C ALA A 173 -3.17 -4.12 1.40
N VAL A 174 -1.94 -4.32 1.87
CA VAL A 174 -1.34 -3.50 2.95
C VAL A 174 -1.14 -2.06 2.48
N MET A 175 -0.49 -1.85 1.32
CA MET A 175 -0.21 -0.51 0.80
C MET A 175 -1.49 0.31 0.55
N HIS A 176 -2.58 -0.37 0.19
CA HIS A 176 -3.85 0.25 -0.14
C HIS A 176 -4.90 0.17 0.99
N LYS A 177 -4.52 -0.26 2.20
CA LYS A 177 -5.42 -0.37 3.38
C LYS A 177 -6.63 -1.30 3.16
N LEU A 178 -6.45 -2.37 2.39
CA LEU A 178 -7.46 -3.37 2.04
C LEU A 178 -7.30 -4.70 2.82
N VAL A 179 -6.48 -4.74 3.87
CA VAL A 179 -6.19 -5.97 4.62
C VAL A 179 -7.46 -6.61 5.20
N ASN A 180 -8.43 -5.79 5.63
CA ASN A 180 -9.71 -6.26 6.15
C ASN A 180 -10.58 -6.99 5.12
N GLU A 181 -10.34 -6.75 3.83
CA GLU A 181 -11.08 -7.37 2.74
C GLU A 181 -10.40 -8.65 2.23
N LEU A 182 -9.17 -8.95 2.69
CA LEU A 182 -8.45 -10.13 2.26
C LEU A 182 -9.15 -11.42 2.72
N PRO A 183 -9.20 -12.46 1.87
CA PRO A 183 -9.75 -13.76 2.26
C PRO A 183 -9.00 -14.38 3.44
N ASP A 184 -9.74 -14.99 4.35
CA ASP A 184 -9.20 -15.65 5.55
C ASP A 184 -8.15 -16.73 5.19
N ALA A 185 -8.36 -17.48 4.11
CA ALA A 185 -7.39 -18.46 3.59
C ALA A 185 -6.03 -17.83 3.21
N ILE A 186 -6.04 -16.61 2.65
CA ILE A 186 -4.80 -15.88 2.32
C ILE A 186 -4.10 -15.44 3.61
N LEU A 187 -4.86 -14.86 4.54
CA LEU A 187 -4.32 -14.40 5.82
C LEU A 187 -3.70 -15.56 6.61
N ARG A 188 -4.39 -16.71 6.69
CA ARG A 188 -3.88 -17.93 7.31
C ARG A 188 -2.59 -18.40 6.67
N ARG A 189 -2.53 -18.46 5.34
CA ARG A 189 -1.32 -18.88 4.63
C ARG A 189 -0.13 -17.96 4.91
N ILE A 190 -0.33 -16.66 5.01
CA ILE A 190 0.72 -15.68 5.34
C ILE A 190 1.15 -15.81 6.81
N LEU A 191 0.20 -16.08 7.71
CA LEU A 191 0.47 -16.36 9.13
C LEU A 191 1.06 -17.75 9.37
N ASN A 192 1.19 -18.58 8.32
CA ASN A 192 1.58 -19.99 8.38
C ASN A 192 0.65 -20.81 9.30
N TRP A 193 -0.66 -20.53 9.23
CA TRP A 193 -1.72 -21.26 9.92
C TRP A 193 -2.34 -22.32 9.01
N SER A 194 -3.00 -23.31 9.60
CA SER A 194 -3.77 -24.32 8.85
C SER A 194 -4.87 -23.66 8.01
N ASP A 195 -4.98 -24.10 6.74
CA ASP A 195 -5.99 -23.62 5.76
C ASP A 195 -7.43 -23.81 6.23
N LYS A 196 -7.67 -24.83 7.06
CA LYS A 196 -8.98 -25.06 7.67
C LYS A 196 -9.01 -24.50 9.09
N PRO A 197 -10.02 -23.70 9.47
CA PRO A 197 -10.31 -23.45 10.87
C PRO A 197 -10.52 -24.80 11.57
N LYS A 198 -10.05 -24.92 12.81
CA LYS A 198 -10.39 -26.10 13.61
C LYS A 198 -11.89 -26.02 13.87
N ASP A 199 -12.66 -26.93 13.28
CA ASP A 199 -14.09 -27.01 13.56
C ASP A 199 -14.28 -27.22 15.06
N ARG A 200 -15.10 -26.35 15.67
CA ARG A 200 -15.59 -26.53 17.02
C ARG A 200 -16.47 -27.77 17.02
N ARG A 201 -15.91 -28.93 17.39
CA ARG A 201 -16.68 -30.16 17.57
C ARG A 201 -17.56 -30.02 18.82
N VAL A 202 -18.71 -29.37 18.72
CA VAL A 202 -19.68 -29.36 19.82
C VAL A 202 -20.45 -30.68 19.77
N HIS A 203 -19.87 -31.73 20.32
CA HIS A 203 -20.59 -32.96 20.66
C HIS A 203 -20.59 -33.10 22.18
N GLY A 204 -21.70 -33.63 22.74
CA GLY A 204 -21.86 -33.76 24.19
C GLY A 204 -20.72 -34.57 24.81
N GLY A 205 -20.05 -34.00 25.82
CA GLY A 205 -18.88 -34.59 26.48
C GLY A 205 -17.53 -33.94 26.14
N PHE A 206 -17.49 -32.62 25.89
CA PHE A 206 -16.22 -31.90 25.67
C PHE A 206 -15.53 -31.61 27.02
N PRO A 207 -14.29 -32.09 27.28
CA PRO A 207 -13.53 -31.73 28.46
C PRO A 207 -13.26 -30.22 28.51
N GLU A 208 -13.32 -29.60 29.70
CA GLU A 208 -13.00 -28.17 29.86
C GLU A 208 -11.59 -27.81 29.39
N ALA A 209 -10.65 -28.75 29.45
CA ALA A 209 -9.28 -28.57 28.95
C ALA A 209 -9.18 -28.36 27.43
N ASP A 210 -10.21 -28.76 26.67
CA ASP A 210 -10.28 -28.56 25.22
C ASP A 210 -11.02 -27.26 24.84
N ILE A 211 -11.46 -26.47 25.83
CA ILE A 211 -11.98 -25.12 25.62
C ILE A 211 -10.79 -24.21 25.32
N VAL A 212 -10.69 -23.74 24.08
CA VAL A 212 -9.74 -22.68 23.70
C VAL A 212 -10.42 -21.33 23.97
N PRO A 213 -10.02 -20.59 25.01
CA PRO A 213 -10.60 -19.27 25.27
C PRO A 213 -10.06 -18.31 24.21
N ASN A 214 -10.96 -17.68 23.45
CA ASN A 214 -10.69 -16.74 22.36
C ASN A 214 -10.03 -17.35 21.12
N GLU A 215 -10.85 -17.77 20.15
CA GLU A 215 -10.36 -17.95 18.78
C GLU A 215 -9.91 -16.59 18.22
N VAL A 216 -8.61 -16.36 18.22
CA VAL A 216 -7.99 -15.23 17.52
C VAL A 216 -8.20 -15.46 16.03
N THR A 217 -8.99 -14.60 15.37
CA THR A 217 -9.20 -14.67 13.92
C THR A 217 -7.90 -14.34 13.18
N ALA A 218 -7.69 -14.91 11.99
CA ALA A 218 -6.49 -14.62 11.20
C ALA A 218 -6.37 -13.12 10.91
N LEU A 219 -7.51 -12.44 10.70
CA LEU A 219 -7.55 -10.99 10.52
C LEU A 219 -7.08 -10.25 11.78
N SER A 220 -7.58 -10.61 12.97
CA SER A 220 -7.16 -9.95 14.22
C SER A 220 -5.68 -10.16 14.51
N ALA A 221 -5.15 -11.37 14.29
CA ALA A 221 -3.73 -11.66 14.43
C ALA A 221 -2.87 -10.87 13.43
N MET A 222 -3.34 -10.74 12.18
CA MET A 222 -2.65 -9.95 11.16
C MET A 222 -2.64 -8.46 11.51
N ASN A 223 -3.79 -7.91 11.90
CA ASN A 223 -3.89 -6.51 12.29
C ASN A 223 -2.99 -6.19 13.49
N ALA A 224 -2.91 -7.07 14.50
CA ALA A 224 -1.98 -6.91 15.61
C ALA A 224 -0.51 -6.86 15.15
N ARG A 225 -0.10 -7.69 14.18
CA ARG A 225 1.26 -7.64 13.60
C ARG A 225 1.50 -6.35 12.82
N LEU A 226 0.52 -5.90 12.04
CA LEU A 226 0.61 -4.64 11.29
C LEU A 226 0.67 -3.44 12.23
N ASP A 227 -0.09 -3.46 13.32
CA ASP A 227 -0.07 -2.42 14.35
C ASP A 227 1.29 -2.36 15.06
N ALA A 228 1.95 -3.49 15.29
CA ALA A 228 3.32 -3.53 15.81
C ALA A 228 4.38 -2.97 14.83
N ILE A 229 4.09 -2.96 13.52
CA ILE A 229 4.98 -2.43 12.48
C ILE A 229 4.75 -0.93 12.24
N LYS A 230 3.55 -0.40 12.57
CA LYS A 230 3.31 1.05 12.48
C LYS A 230 4.41 1.74 13.27
N PRO A 231 5.10 2.76 12.70
CA PRO A 231 5.97 3.62 13.48
C PRO A 231 5.06 4.38 14.45
N VAL A 232 4.79 3.77 15.60
CA VAL A 232 4.50 4.49 16.82
C VAL A 232 5.75 5.33 17.05
N ILE A 233 5.56 6.62 17.24
CA ILE A 233 6.58 7.58 17.69
C ILE A 233 7.39 6.89 18.81
N ASN A 234 8.54 6.31 18.47
CA ASN A 234 9.39 5.68 19.45
C ASN A 234 10.24 6.80 20.04
N VAL A 235 9.63 7.62 20.91
CA VAL A 235 10.42 8.25 21.96
C VAL A 235 10.94 7.09 22.78
N THR A 236 12.15 6.63 22.46
CA THR A 236 12.82 5.58 23.23
C THR A 236 13.12 6.16 24.61
N VAL A 237 12.25 5.86 25.57
CA VAL A 237 12.47 6.19 26.97
C VAL A 237 13.42 5.14 27.53
N ASP A 238 14.64 5.56 27.86
CA ASP A 238 15.53 4.75 28.69
C ASP A 238 14.91 4.69 30.11
N PRO A 239 14.51 3.51 30.62
CA PRO A 239 13.94 3.40 31.95
C PRO A 239 14.97 3.67 33.06
N GLU A 240 16.27 3.59 32.77
CA GLU A 240 17.36 3.70 33.74
C GLU A 240 18.50 4.60 33.22
N PRO A 241 18.23 5.88 32.87
CA PRO A 241 19.26 6.74 32.31
C PRO A 241 20.37 6.97 33.35
N PRO A 242 21.65 6.71 33.06
CA PRO A 242 22.73 6.73 34.07
C PRO A 242 22.81 8.02 34.91
N ALA A 243 22.37 9.15 34.33
CA ALA A 243 22.34 10.44 35.02
C ALA A 243 21.29 10.49 36.16
N SER A 244 20.22 9.69 36.14
CA SER A 244 19.18 9.68 37.18
C SER A 244 19.68 9.11 38.52
N PHE A 245 20.74 8.30 38.49
CA PHE A 245 21.36 7.73 39.69
C PHE A 245 22.34 8.69 40.37
N LEU A 246 22.60 9.88 39.81
CA LEU A 246 23.50 10.88 40.39
C LEU A 246 22.75 11.82 41.33
N LEU A 247 23.37 12.19 42.47
CA LEU A 247 22.79 13.13 43.45
C LEU A 247 22.44 14.51 42.84
N LYS A 248 23.24 14.98 41.88
CA LYS A 248 23.01 16.22 41.12
C LYS A 248 23.30 15.96 39.63
N PRO A 249 22.30 15.51 38.86
CA PRO A 249 22.47 15.24 37.44
C PRO A 249 22.80 16.52 36.67
N LYS A 250 23.77 16.46 35.75
CA LYS A 250 23.97 17.53 34.77
C LYS A 250 22.90 17.43 33.70
N MET A 251 21.92 18.32 33.75
CA MET A 251 20.87 18.42 32.73
C MET A 251 21.50 18.75 31.36
N ARG A 252 21.23 17.90 30.36
CA ARG A 252 21.64 18.15 28.97
C ARG A 252 20.51 18.85 28.24
N ARG A 253 20.83 19.92 27.52
CA ARG A 253 19.84 20.62 26.70
C ARG A 253 19.42 19.71 25.54
N TRP A 254 18.11 19.47 25.39
CA TRP A 254 17.55 18.90 24.18
C TRP A 254 17.45 20.00 23.10
N GLU A 255 18.09 19.76 21.96
CA GLU A 255 18.18 20.68 20.83
C GLU A 255 17.56 20.02 19.59
N ASN A 256 16.74 20.77 18.85
CA ASN A 256 16.10 20.31 17.63
C ASN A 256 15.81 21.49 16.71
N THR A 257 16.67 21.67 15.71
CA THR A 257 16.55 22.76 14.74
C THR A 257 15.28 22.67 13.90
N GLN A 258 14.81 21.46 13.57
CA GLN A 258 13.60 21.28 12.76
C GLN A 258 12.35 21.71 13.54
N TRP A 259 12.29 21.37 14.83
CA TRP A 259 11.25 21.86 15.72
C TRP A 259 11.23 23.39 15.76
N LEU A 260 12.38 24.03 16.00
CA LEU A 260 12.47 25.50 16.03
C LEU A 260 12.02 26.14 14.70
N GLN A 261 12.37 25.55 13.55
CA GLN A 261 11.92 26.05 12.25
C GLN A 261 10.41 25.89 12.08
N TRP A 262 9.83 24.78 12.52
CA TRP A 262 8.40 24.59 12.48
C TRP A 262 7.65 25.56 13.40
N VAL A 263 8.19 25.86 14.59
CA VAL A 263 7.62 26.87 15.50
C VAL A 263 7.54 28.25 14.83
N LYS A 264 8.54 28.64 14.02
CA LYS A 264 8.50 29.89 13.25
C LYS A 264 7.33 29.97 12.28
N THR A 265 6.85 28.84 11.76
CA THR A 265 5.72 28.83 10.82
C THR A 265 4.37 28.89 11.52
N GLN A 266 4.32 28.90 12.85
CA GLN A 266 3.09 28.91 13.61
C GLN A 266 2.61 30.34 13.90
N PRO A 267 1.30 30.56 14.02
CA PRO A 267 0.77 31.85 14.44
C PRO A 267 1.21 32.20 15.86
N CYS A 268 1.43 33.48 16.11
CA CYS A 268 1.80 34.07 17.39
C CYS A 268 0.75 33.71 18.43
N CYS A 269 1.18 33.22 19.60
CA CYS A 269 0.25 32.79 20.64
C CYS A 269 -0.52 33.94 21.31
N VAL A 270 -0.13 35.19 21.08
CA VAL A 270 -0.81 36.39 21.59
C VAL A 270 -1.81 36.96 20.58
N CYS A 271 -1.34 37.30 19.38
CA CYS A 271 -2.15 38.05 18.39
C CYS A 271 -2.57 37.24 17.16
N GLY A 272 -2.13 35.98 17.04
CA GLY A 272 -2.46 35.11 15.91
C GLY A 272 -1.76 35.44 14.58
N GLN A 273 -1.01 36.53 14.49
CA GLN A 273 -0.22 36.89 13.31
C GLN A 273 0.96 35.94 13.11
N GLN A 274 1.53 35.88 11.90
CA GLN A 274 2.68 35.01 11.63
C GLN A 274 3.83 35.30 12.59
N SER A 275 4.39 34.23 13.19
CA SER A 275 5.55 34.36 14.06
C SER A 275 6.82 34.58 13.25
N ASP A 276 7.80 35.22 13.87
CA ASP A 276 9.10 35.51 13.25
C ASP A 276 10.19 34.64 13.88
N ASP A 277 10.18 34.53 15.21
CA ASP A 277 11.19 33.82 15.99
C ASP A 277 10.56 32.91 17.07
N PRO A 278 11.14 31.70 17.30
CA PRO A 278 10.74 30.85 18.40
C PRO A 278 11.28 31.45 19.70
N HIS A 279 10.38 31.73 20.64
CA HIS A 279 10.75 32.29 21.92
C HIS A 279 11.01 31.19 22.95
N HIS A 280 12.26 31.00 23.37
CA HIS A 280 12.58 30.13 24.51
C HIS A 280 12.06 30.73 25.80
N ILE A 281 11.33 29.95 26.61
CA ILE A 281 10.78 30.41 27.89
C ILE A 281 11.89 30.93 28.81
N ILE A 282 11.72 32.14 29.35
CA ILE A 282 12.65 32.80 30.27
C ILE A 282 12.02 33.07 31.63
N GLY A 283 12.85 33.17 32.68
CA GLY A 283 12.40 33.54 34.03
C GLY A 283 11.78 32.41 34.86
N HIS A 284 11.59 31.21 34.28
CA HIS A 284 10.95 30.06 34.94
C HIS A 284 11.91 28.93 35.36
N GLY A 285 13.21 29.21 35.45
CA GLY A 285 14.22 28.22 35.88
C GLY A 285 14.51 27.10 34.86
N MET A 286 13.96 27.20 33.64
CA MET A 286 14.14 26.21 32.56
C MET A 286 15.47 26.35 31.81
N GLY A 287 16.29 27.35 32.18
CA GLY A 287 17.64 27.59 31.69
C GLY A 287 18.54 28.15 32.79
N GLY A 288 19.85 27.95 32.67
CA GLY A 288 20.87 28.57 33.52
C GLY A 288 21.40 29.90 32.97
N MET A 289 22.26 30.57 33.73
CA MET A 289 22.89 31.83 33.34
C MET A 289 23.64 31.69 32.00
N GLY A 290 23.23 32.43 30.98
CA GLY A 290 23.82 32.38 29.64
C GLY A 290 23.45 31.14 28.80
N THR A 291 22.47 30.36 29.23
CA THR A 291 22.01 29.16 28.49
C THR A 291 20.52 29.27 28.12
N LYS A 292 20.15 28.66 26.99
CA LYS A 292 18.75 28.58 26.55
C LYS A 292 18.07 27.36 27.17
N ALA A 293 16.75 27.44 27.32
CA ALA A 293 15.93 26.29 27.66
C ALA A 293 16.00 25.20 26.56
N HIS A 294 15.42 24.03 26.83
CA HIS A 294 15.20 23.02 25.79
C HIS A 294 14.48 23.62 24.60
N ASP A 295 14.82 23.18 23.39
CA ASP A 295 14.15 23.69 22.18
C ASP A 295 12.66 23.36 22.18
N LEU A 296 12.24 22.30 22.88
CA LEU A 296 10.83 21.98 23.10
C LEU A 296 10.10 23.08 23.89
N PHE A 297 10.82 23.83 24.73
CA PHE A 297 10.27 24.90 25.56
C PHE A 297 10.33 26.24 24.83
N THR A 298 9.72 26.27 23.65
CA THR A 298 9.58 27.48 22.84
C THR A 298 8.14 27.73 22.45
N ILE A 299 7.73 29.00 22.48
CA ILE A 299 6.42 29.45 21.97
C ILE A 299 6.59 30.32 20.71
N PRO A 300 5.63 30.27 19.77
CA PRO A 300 5.66 31.11 18.58
C PRO A 300 5.22 32.54 18.94
N LEU A 301 6.09 33.52 18.69
CA LEU A 301 5.79 34.94 18.88
C LEU A 301 6.13 35.75 17.62
N CYS A 302 5.33 36.78 17.33
CA CYS A 302 5.72 37.81 16.38
C CYS A 302 6.81 38.71 16.99
N ARG A 303 7.59 39.40 16.15
CA ARG A 303 8.70 40.28 16.58
C ARG A 303 8.30 41.25 17.69
N GLN A 304 7.15 41.90 17.56
CA GLN A 304 6.67 42.87 18.56
C GLN A 304 6.49 42.23 19.95
N HIS A 305 5.68 41.17 20.06
CA HIS A 305 5.43 40.52 21.35
C HIS A 305 6.68 39.83 21.90
N HIS A 306 7.56 39.35 21.01
CA HIS A 306 8.86 38.81 21.40
C HIS A 306 9.73 39.87 22.08
N ASP A 307 9.85 41.06 21.48
CA ASP A 307 10.66 42.15 22.01
C ASP A 307 10.03 42.78 23.27
N GLU A 308 8.70 42.84 23.34
CA GLU A 308 7.97 43.25 24.56
C GLU A 308 8.27 42.31 25.73
N LEU A 309 8.28 40.99 25.49
CA LEU A 309 8.58 39.99 26.51
C LEU A 309 10.01 40.14 27.03
N HIS A 310 11.01 40.32 26.15
CA HIS A 310 12.40 40.55 26.58
C HIS A 310 12.59 41.88 27.31
N ARG A 311 11.73 42.87 27.08
CA ARG A 311 11.80 44.18 27.75
C ARG A 311 11.32 44.10 29.19
N ASP A 312 10.17 43.48 29.43
CA ASP A 312 9.62 43.27 30.77
C ASP A 312 8.77 42.00 30.82
N PRO A 313 9.36 40.85 31.18
CA PRO A 313 8.65 39.58 31.23
C PRO A 313 7.47 39.59 32.20
N LYS A 314 7.56 40.33 33.32
CA LYS A 314 6.52 40.35 34.35
C LYS A 314 5.31 41.12 33.87
N LEU A 315 5.53 42.29 33.27
CA LEU A 315 4.45 43.08 32.69
C LEU A 315 3.80 42.34 31.51
N TRP A 316 4.62 41.68 30.68
CA TRP A 316 4.14 40.90 29.55
C TRP A 316 3.21 39.77 30.01
N GLU A 317 3.63 38.97 31.00
CA GLU A 317 2.81 37.88 31.54
C GLU A 317 1.52 38.37 32.20
N ALA A 318 1.57 39.52 32.89
CA ALA A 318 0.39 40.14 33.45
C ALA A 318 -0.61 40.63 32.38
N THR A 319 -0.12 40.94 31.18
CA THR A 319 -0.94 41.50 30.09
C THR A 319 -1.49 40.41 29.17
N TYR A 320 -0.68 39.42 28.80
CA TYR A 320 -1.00 38.44 27.75
C TYR A 320 -1.16 37.00 28.26
N GLY A 321 -0.90 36.74 29.53
CA GLY A 321 -0.96 35.42 30.15
C GLY A 321 0.41 34.79 30.38
N ASN A 322 0.42 33.70 31.15
CA ASN A 322 1.66 33.07 31.61
C ASN A 322 2.37 32.34 30.47
N GLN A 323 3.69 32.57 30.32
CA GLN A 323 4.55 31.87 29.35
C GLN A 323 4.40 30.33 29.40
N ILE A 324 4.27 29.75 30.61
CA ILE A 324 4.14 28.30 30.83
C ILE A 324 2.80 27.78 30.33
N GLU A 325 1.71 28.50 30.57
CA GLU A 325 0.37 28.11 30.09
C GLU A 325 0.28 28.16 28.56
N LEU A 326 0.89 29.20 27.97
CA LEU A 326 1.02 29.33 26.52
C LEU A 326 1.86 28.19 25.93
N LEU A 327 2.96 27.82 26.60
CA LEU A 327 3.78 26.66 26.21
C LEU A 327 2.96 25.35 26.27
N PHE A 328 2.25 25.08 27.36
CA PHE A 328 1.43 23.86 27.47
C PHE A 328 0.35 23.78 26.40
N SER A 329 -0.34 24.89 26.15
CA SER A 329 -1.38 24.98 25.11
C SER A 329 -0.77 24.75 23.72
N PHE A 330 0.38 25.35 23.45
CA PHE A 330 1.10 25.19 22.20
C PHE A 330 1.60 23.75 22.00
N LEU A 331 2.18 23.12 23.04
CA LEU A 331 2.63 21.73 22.99
C LEU A 331 1.47 20.77 22.77
N ASN A 332 0.34 20.95 23.47
CA ASN A 332 -0.85 20.13 23.26
C ASN A 332 -1.36 20.22 21.82
N ARG A 333 -1.44 21.43 21.26
CA ARG A 333 -1.81 21.63 19.85
C ARG A 333 -0.81 20.95 18.90
N SER A 334 0.49 21.11 19.18
CA SER A 334 1.57 20.56 18.35
C SER A 334 1.55 19.04 18.31
N LEU A 335 1.34 18.40 19.48
CA LEU A 335 1.15 16.95 19.58
C LEU A 335 -0.12 16.50 18.84
N GLY A 336 -1.25 17.20 19.03
CA GLY A 336 -2.50 16.88 18.34
C GLY A 336 -2.44 17.00 16.82
N MET A 337 -1.54 17.86 16.30
CA MET A 337 -1.29 17.99 14.86
C MET A 337 -0.24 17.02 14.31
N GLY A 338 0.46 16.27 15.18
CA GLY A 338 1.57 15.41 14.77
C GLY A 338 2.82 16.18 14.33
N ALA A 339 3.08 17.36 14.91
CA ALA A 339 4.28 18.14 14.60
C ALA A 339 5.57 17.53 15.17
N LEU A 340 5.43 16.68 16.20
CA LEU A 340 6.48 15.85 16.76
C LEU A 340 6.19 14.41 16.33
N VAL A 341 7.08 13.83 15.52
CA VAL A 341 6.98 12.48 14.93
C VAL A 341 8.15 11.64 15.38
#